data_AF-A0A5M6CUE2-F1
#
_entry.id   AF-A0A5M6CUE2-F1
#
_cell.length_a   1.000
_cell.length_b   1.000
_cell.length_c   1.000
_cell.angle_alpha   90.00
_cell.angle_beta   90.00
_cell.angle_gamma   90.00
#
_symmetry.space_group_name_H-M   'P 1'
#
loop_
_entity.id
_entity.type
_entity.pdbx_description
1 polymer ?
#
loop_
_entity_poly.entity_id
_entity_poly.type
_entity_poly.pdbx_seq_one_letter_code
_entity_poly.pdbx_strand_id
1 'polypeptide(L)'
;MNLRDLGTRLHASRLDGSPATVLPLVPIVLLLQGCGGEAWQAETYPARGQITINGEPPEGAVIELHSKGQQPDVRNSRPWGLVQPDGSFVLSTYESGDGAPAGEYAVVIRWPPDASQPSFADRLGGAYSTAQKSEWDFTITEGENQLPPIEIVGVNVQSKDDARPPQKAPPGPAVGN
;
A
#
# COMPACT_ATOMS: atom_id res chain seq x y z
N MET A 1 38.22 66.28 22.46
CA MET A 1 37.77 67.68 22.31
C MET A 1 37.30 67.86 20.87
N ASN A 2 36.13 68.33 20.45
CA ASN A 2 35.00 69.13 20.97
C ASN A 2 33.68 68.42 20.54
N LEU A 3 32.65 68.24 21.37
CA LEU A 3 31.56 69.18 21.76
C LEU A 3 30.64 69.52 20.58
N ARG A 4 29.39 68.98 20.60
CA ARG A 4 28.10 69.70 20.87
C ARG A 4 27.76 70.67 19.73
N ASP A 5 26.58 70.74 19.13
CA ASP A 5 25.19 70.66 19.61
C ASP A 5 24.36 70.97 18.33
N LEU A 6 23.25 70.32 17.98
CA LEU A 6 21.85 70.77 18.11
C LEU A 6 21.15 69.98 16.97
N GLY A 7 20.08 69.20 17.15
CA GLY A 7 18.80 69.64 17.67
C GLY A 7 17.90 70.15 16.54
N THR A 8 17.23 69.28 15.79
CA THR A 8 15.95 69.66 15.15
C THR A 8 15.00 68.47 15.10
N ARG A 9 13.83 68.73 15.67
CA ARG A 9 12.73 67.82 15.93
C ARG A 9 11.82 67.68 14.71
N LEU A 10 11.18 66.51 14.64
CA LEU A 10 9.81 66.26 14.16
C LEU A 10 9.47 66.65 12.71
N HIS A 11 9.18 65.65 11.89
CA HIS A 11 7.84 65.51 11.32
C HIS A 11 7.59 64.06 10.91
N ALA A 12 6.61 63.46 11.58
CA ALA A 12 5.97 62.24 11.14
C ALA A 12 5.39 62.46 9.74
N SER A 13 5.72 61.57 8.81
CA SER A 13 5.03 61.43 7.54
C SER A 13 4.56 59.98 7.46
N ARG A 14 3.25 59.86 7.35
CA ARG A 14 2.42 58.67 7.49
C ARG A 14 2.84 57.53 6.56
N LEU A 15 2.53 56.34 7.05
CA LEU A 15 2.47 55.07 6.33
C LEU A 15 1.64 55.25 5.05
N ASP A 16 2.19 54.90 3.90
CA ASP A 16 1.40 54.41 2.77
C ASP A 16 2.32 53.69 1.77
N GLY A 17 1.96 52.45 1.46
CA GLY A 17 2.60 51.66 0.41
C GLY A 17 3.01 50.25 0.85
N SER A 18 2.04 49.36 1.07
CA SER A 18 2.29 47.92 1.05
C SER A 18 2.78 47.50 -0.35
N PRO A 19 3.97 46.90 -0.51
CA PRO A 19 4.24 46.13 -1.70
C PRO A 19 3.54 44.78 -1.53
N ALA A 20 2.51 44.55 -2.34
CA ALA A 20 1.94 43.23 -2.55
C ALA A 20 3.05 42.31 -3.08
N THR A 21 3.66 41.53 -2.19
CA THR A 21 4.64 40.51 -2.54
C THR A 21 3.94 39.40 -3.31
N VAL A 22 3.93 39.51 -4.64
CA VAL A 22 3.49 38.45 -5.55
C VAL A 22 4.54 37.35 -5.47
N LEU A 23 4.28 36.32 -4.66
CA LEU A 23 5.14 35.16 -4.54
C LEU A 23 5.10 34.40 -5.89
N PRO A 24 6.24 34.20 -6.57
CA PRO A 24 6.25 33.54 -7.87
C PRO A 24 5.87 32.07 -7.70
N LEU A 25 4.77 31.66 -8.33
CA LEU A 25 4.31 30.28 -8.43
C LEU A 25 5.30 29.51 -9.32
N VAL A 26 6.25 28.80 -8.69
CA VAL A 26 7.17 27.90 -9.39
C VAL A 26 6.35 26.73 -9.93
N PRO A 27 6.28 26.50 -11.26
CA PRO A 27 5.65 25.30 -11.77
C PRO A 27 6.57 24.12 -11.42
N ILE A 28 6.17 23.32 -10.44
CA ILE A 28 6.75 22.01 -10.18
C ILE A 28 6.39 21.15 -11.40
N VAL A 29 7.33 21.07 -12.34
CA VAL A 29 7.29 20.10 -13.42
C VAL A 29 7.58 18.74 -12.79
N LEU A 30 6.52 18.03 -12.39
CA LEU A 30 6.56 16.62 -12.05
C LEU A 30 6.91 15.84 -13.33
N LEU A 31 8.20 15.58 -13.51
CA LEU A 31 8.68 14.59 -14.48
C LEU A 31 8.27 13.21 -13.96
N LEU A 32 7.07 12.76 -14.33
CA LEU A 32 6.68 11.36 -14.24
C LEU A 32 7.55 10.58 -15.25
N GLN A 33 8.74 10.19 -14.80
CA GLN A 33 9.56 9.21 -15.50
C GLN A 33 8.81 7.88 -15.40
N GLY A 34 8.03 7.54 -16.43
CA GLY A 34 7.48 6.20 -16.56
C GLY A 34 8.64 5.21 -16.60
N CYS A 35 8.76 4.39 -15.56
CA CYS A 35 9.79 3.37 -15.48
C CYS A 35 9.54 2.37 -16.62
N GLY A 36 10.51 2.20 -17.52
CA GLY A 36 10.39 1.29 -18.66
C GLY A 36 10.37 -0.17 -18.19
N GLY A 37 9.18 -0.72 -18.02
CA GLY A 37 8.97 -2.12 -17.69
C GLY A 37 9.35 -3.08 -18.80
N GLU A 38 9.48 -4.37 -18.47
CA GLU A 38 9.64 -5.42 -19.47
C GLU A 38 8.35 -5.55 -20.33
N ALA A 39 8.46 -6.02 -21.58
CA ALA A 39 7.32 -6.10 -22.50
C ALA A 39 6.15 -6.97 -22.03
N TRP A 40 6.36 -7.79 -21.00
CA TRP A 40 5.33 -8.63 -20.39
C TRP A 40 4.60 -7.94 -19.23
N GLN A 41 5.13 -6.84 -18.69
CA GLN A 41 4.58 -6.09 -17.57
C GLN A 41 3.49 -5.12 -18.06
N ALA A 42 2.47 -4.93 -17.23
CA ALA A 42 1.51 -3.86 -17.40
C ALA A 42 1.97 -2.61 -16.64
N GLU A 43 1.37 -1.46 -16.94
CA GLU A 43 1.55 -0.27 -16.13
C GLU A 43 0.93 -0.47 -14.75
N THR A 44 1.63 -0.05 -13.70
CA THR A 44 1.18 -0.15 -12.32
C THR A 44 0.83 1.23 -11.76
N TYR A 45 -0.12 1.22 -10.83
CA TYR A 45 -0.65 2.42 -10.21
C TYR A 45 -0.51 2.32 -8.69
N PRO A 46 0.05 3.34 -8.01
CA PRO A 46 0.23 3.32 -6.57
C PRO A 46 -1.05 2.96 -5.84
N ALA A 47 -0.97 1.98 -4.95
CA ALA A 47 -2.13 1.46 -4.23
C ALA A 47 -1.76 1.11 -2.80
N ARG A 48 -2.53 1.65 -1.84
CA ARG A 48 -2.27 1.51 -0.40
C ARG A 48 -3.57 1.29 0.36
N GLY A 49 -3.50 0.58 1.48
CA GLY A 49 -4.67 0.28 2.30
C GLY A 49 -4.32 0.05 3.76
N GLN A 50 -5.33 -0.30 4.54
CA GLN A 50 -5.19 -0.66 5.96
C GLN A 50 -6.06 -1.87 6.27
N ILE A 51 -5.62 -2.67 7.25
CA ILE A 51 -6.33 -3.84 7.72
C ILE A 51 -6.29 -3.92 9.25
N THR A 52 -7.40 -4.36 9.85
CA THR A 52 -7.47 -4.76 11.24
C THR A 52 -8.11 -6.15 11.38
N ILE A 53 -7.67 -6.91 12.37
CA ILE A 53 -8.24 -8.21 12.75
C ILE A 53 -8.52 -8.18 14.26
N ASN A 54 -9.78 -8.39 14.62
CA ASN A 54 -10.28 -8.25 15.99
C ASN A 54 -9.92 -6.88 16.62
N GLY A 55 -9.89 -5.82 15.81
CA GLY A 55 -9.54 -4.46 16.23
C GLY A 55 -8.04 -4.19 16.36
N GLU A 56 -7.18 -5.15 16.04
CA GLU A 56 -5.71 -5.00 16.12
C GLU A 56 -5.05 -5.06 14.74
N PRO A 57 -3.95 -4.32 14.50
CA PRO A 57 -3.13 -4.46 13.31
C PRO A 57 -2.51 -5.86 13.17
N PRO A 58 -2.77 -6.59 12.06
CA PRO A 58 -2.20 -7.92 11.87
C PRO A 58 -0.81 -7.85 11.23
N GLU A 59 0.18 -7.30 11.95
CA GLU A 59 1.56 -7.17 11.46
C GLU A 59 2.09 -8.48 10.86
N GLY A 60 2.70 -8.38 9.69
CA GLY A 60 3.25 -9.53 8.96
C GLY A 60 2.20 -10.35 8.19
N ALA A 61 0.92 -9.97 8.21
CA ALA A 61 -0.04 -10.50 7.26
C ALA A 61 0.31 -10.06 5.84
N VAL A 62 -0.07 -10.88 4.87
CA VAL A 62 0.15 -10.64 3.44
C VAL A 62 -1.21 -10.53 2.77
N ILE A 63 -1.40 -9.42 2.08
CA ILE A 63 -2.53 -9.17 1.19
C ILE A 63 -2.08 -9.57 -0.23
N GLU A 64 -2.89 -10.34 -0.94
CA GLU A 64 -2.62 -10.78 -2.31
C GLU A 64 -3.87 -10.51 -3.16
N LEU A 65 -3.69 -9.90 -4.33
CA LEU A 65 -4.77 -9.56 -5.24
C LEU A 65 -4.87 -10.59 -6.37
N HIS A 66 -6.06 -11.17 -6.51
CA HIS A 66 -6.37 -12.12 -7.56
C HIS A 66 -7.33 -11.48 -8.57
N SER A 67 -6.92 -11.36 -9.84
CA SER A 67 -7.80 -10.80 -10.86
C SER A 67 -9.12 -11.58 -10.96
N LYS A 68 -10.23 -10.84 -11.06
CA LYS A 68 -11.59 -11.37 -11.24
C LYS A 68 -12.02 -11.46 -12.70
N GLY A 69 -11.13 -11.17 -13.63
CA GLY A 69 -11.47 -11.17 -15.06
C GLY A 69 -10.24 -11.32 -15.93
N GLN A 70 -9.86 -10.22 -16.58
CA GLN A 70 -8.69 -10.23 -17.46
C GLN A 70 -7.40 -10.34 -16.67
N GLN A 71 -6.45 -11.10 -17.20
CA GLN A 71 -5.13 -11.19 -16.60
C GLN A 71 -4.52 -9.78 -16.57
N PRO A 72 -3.94 -9.34 -15.45
CA PRO A 72 -3.40 -8.00 -15.32
C PRO A 72 -2.19 -7.78 -16.22
N ASP A 73 -1.50 -8.86 -16.60
CA ASP A 73 -0.37 -8.88 -17.51
C ASP A 73 -0.21 -10.25 -18.17
N VAL A 74 0.83 -10.43 -18.98
CA VAL A 74 1.09 -11.69 -19.72
C VAL A 74 1.32 -12.89 -18.79
N ARG A 75 1.80 -12.66 -17.57
CA ARG A 75 2.12 -13.70 -16.59
C ARG A 75 1.01 -13.91 -15.56
N ASN A 76 -0.06 -13.13 -15.63
CA ASN A 76 -1.11 -13.07 -14.63
C ASN A 76 -0.54 -12.83 -13.22
N SER A 77 0.35 -11.84 -13.10
CA SER A 77 0.99 -11.49 -11.83
C SER A 77 -0.04 -11.16 -10.75
N ARG A 78 0.34 -11.38 -9.49
CA ARG A 78 -0.51 -11.14 -8.33
C ARG A 78 0.08 -10.02 -7.50
N PRO A 79 -0.48 -8.80 -7.56
CA PRO A 79 -0.08 -7.73 -6.67
C PRO A 79 -0.21 -8.17 -5.22
N TRP A 80 0.72 -7.74 -4.37
CA TRP A 80 0.75 -8.14 -2.97
C TRP A 80 1.25 -7.02 -2.06
N GLY A 81 0.95 -7.10 -0.77
CA GLY A 81 1.43 -6.14 0.23
C GLY A 81 1.65 -6.80 1.58
N LEU A 82 2.76 -6.43 2.23
CA LEU A 82 3.06 -6.82 3.61
C LEU A 82 2.48 -5.79 4.57
N VAL A 83 1.70 -6.26 5.54
CA VAL A 83 1.09 -5.43 6.57
C VAL A 83 2.13 -5.01 7.60
N GLN A 84 2.22 -3.70 7.81
CA GLN A 84 3.12 -3.03 8.73
C GLN A 84 2.57 -3.04 10.18
N PRO A 85 3.38 -2.66 11.19
CA PRO A 85 2.94 -2.65 12.59
C PRO A 85 1.71 -1.78 12.89
N ASP A 86 1.44 -0.77 12.06
CA ASP A 86 0.27 0.11 12.18
C ASP A 86 -0.96 -0.39 11.41
N GLY A 87 -0.85 -1.54 10.73
CA GLY A 87 -1.93 -2.15 9.94
C GLY A 87 -1.99 -1.65 8.50
N SER A 88 -1.11 -0.72 8.12
CA SER A 88 -1.00 -0.25 6.74
C SER A 88 -0.30 -1.26 5.83
N PHE A 89 -0.61 -1.21 4.53
CA PHE A 89 0.13 -1.94 3.51
C PHE A 89 0.19 -1.12 2.22
N VAL A 90 1.27 -1.34 1.45
CA VAL A 90 1.47 -0.78 0.11
C VAL A 90 1.59 -1.95 -0.86
N LEU A 91 0.85 -1.90 -1.97
CA LEU A 91 0.90 -2.94 -2.97
C LEU A 91 2.17 -2.84 -3.82
N SER A 92 2.67 -3.99 -4.21
CA SER A 92 3.80 -4.21 -5.10
C SER A 92 3.42 -5.30 -6.09
N THR A 93 3.82 -5.17 -7.36
CA THR A 93 3.60 -6.18 -8.40
C THR A 93 4.92 -6.68 -8.97
N TYR A 94 5.78 -5.78 -9.45
CA TYR A 94 7.06 -6.11 -10.07
C TYR A 94 8.24 -5.64 -9.22
N GLU A 95 8.12 -4.43 -8.69
CA GLU A 95 9.10 -3.78 -7.83
C GLU A 95 8.46 -3.35 -6.51
N SER A 96 9.28 -3.06 -5.50
CA SER A 96 8.75 -2.65 -4.20
C SER A 96 8.03 -1.31 -4.29
N GLY A 97 6.73 -1.31 -3.97
CA GLY A 97 5.89 -0.13 -3.88
C GLY A 97 5.42 0.44 -5.22
N ASP A 98 5.59 -0.28 -6.33
CA ASP A 98 5.15 0.14 -7.66
C ASP A 98 3.63 0.11 -7.84
N GLY A 99 2.90 -0.51 -6.90
CA GLY A 99 1.46 -0.59 -6.88
C GLY A 99 0.92 -1.83 -7.60
N ALA A 100 -0.18 -1.65 -8.33
CA ALA A 100 -0.89 -2.73 -9.01
C ALA A 100 -1.36 -2.31 -10.39
N PRO A 101 -1.43 -3.21 -11.38
CA PRO A 101 -2.09 -2.92 -12.65
C PRO A 101 -3.56 -2.58 -12.46
N ALA A 102 -4.10 -1.71 -13.32
CA ALA A 102 -5.53 -1.40 -13.30
C ALA A 102 -6.38 -2.66 -13.51
N GLY A 103 -7.47 -2.79 -12.76
CA GLY A 103 -8.32 -3.97 -12.82
C GLY A 103 -9.18 -4.20 -11.59
N GLU A 104 -9.96 -5.28 -11.64
CA GLU A 104 -10.81 -5.75 -10.54
C GLU A 104 -10.22 -7.00 -9.91
N TYR A 105 -10.08 -6.99 -8.58
CA TYR A 105 -9.37 -8.03 -7.84
C TYR A 105 -10.18 -8.52 -6.64
N ALA A 106 -10.18 -9.83 -6.43
CA ALA A 106 -10.52 -10.44 -5.15
C ALA A 106 -9.31 -10.37 -4.22
N VAL A 107 -9.56 -10.16 -2.93
CA VAL A 107 -8.53 -10.03 -1.91
C VAL A 107 -8.32 -11.35 -1.16
N VAL A 108 -7.09 -11.84 -1.17
CA VAL A 108 -6.66 -12.99 -0.38
C VAL A 108 -5.78 -12.50 0.76
N ILE A 109 -6.04 -13.03 1.95
CA ILE A 109 -5.32 -12.64 3.17
C ILE A 109 -4.71 -13.91 3.76
N ARG A 110 -3.41 -13.88 3.97
CA ARG A 110 -2.67 -14.93 4.68
C ARG A 110 -1.88 -14.32 5.80
N TRP A 111 -1.88 -14.95 6.97
CA TRP A 111 -1.12 -14.46 8.10
C TRP A 111 -0.14 -15.52 8.61
N PRO A 112 1.06 -15.61 8.02
CA PRO A 112 2.07 -16.56 8.51
C PRO A 112 2.57 -16.15 9.91
N PRO A 113 3.12 -17.10 10.70
CA PRO A 113 3.80 -16.77 11.96
C PRO A 113 4.98 -15.82 11.81
N ASP A 114 5.70 -15.97 10.70
CA ASP A 114 6.85 -15.17 10.29
C ASP A 114 6.81 -14.97 8.78
N ALA A 115 6.64 -13.72 8.34
CA ALA A 115 6.57 -13.36 6.92
C ALA A 115 7.92 -13.43 6.21
N SER A 116 9.03 -13.50 6.95
CA SER A 116 10.39 -13.62 6.38
C SER A 116 10.75 -15.06 5.98
N GLN A 117 9.91 -16.03 6.35
CA GLN A 117 10.16 -17.45 6.09
C GLN A 117 9.03 -18.07 5.28
N PRO A 118 9.33 -18.95 4.31
CA PRO A 118 8.31 -19.73 3.63
C PRO A 118 7.51 -20.56 4.64
N SER A 119 6.19 -20.38 4.66
CA SER A 119 5.32 -21.12 5.55
C SER A 119 3.99 -21.43 4.89
N PHE A 120 3.49 -22.64 5.15
CA PHE A 120 2.11 -23.02 4.84
C PHE A 120 1.15 -22.72 5.98
N ALA A 121 1.67 -22.37 7.17
CA ALA A 121 0.85 -22.02 8.31
C ALA A 121 0.14 -20.68 8.10
N ASP A 122 -1.11 -20.59 8.56
CA ASP A 122 -1.91 -19.39 8.49
C ASP A 122 -2.65 -19.20 9.81
N ARG A 123 -2.40 -18.07 10.47
CA ARG A 123 -3.02 -17.72 11.75
C ARG A 123 -4.53 -17.50 11.64
N LEU A 124 -5.05 -17.31 10.42
CA LEU A 124 -6.49 -17.25 10.13
C LEU A 124 -7.09 -18.61 9.78
N GLY A 125 -6.32 -19.70 9.91
CA GLY A 125 -6.80 -21.07 9.66
C GLY A 125 -7.24 -21.32 8.21
N GLY A 126 -6.79 -20.52 7.25
CA GLY A 126 -7.19 -20.62 5.85
C GLY A 126 -8.59 -20.09 5.55
N ALA A 127 -9.16 -19.28 6.43
CA ALA A 127 -10.49 -18.67 6.23
C ALA A 127 -10.52 -17.76 4.99
N TYR A 128 -9.42 -17.05 4.71
CA TYR A 128 -9.33 -16.03 3.65
C TYR A 128 -8.21 -16.31 2.63
N SER A 129 -7.73 -17.57 2.57
CA SER A 129 -6.52 -17.94 1.83
C SER A 129 -6.76 -18.25 0.34
N THR A 130 -7.99 -18.12 -0.17
CA THR A 130 -8.33 -18.34 -1.58
C THR A 130 -9.30 -17.28 -2.09
N ALA A 131 -9.20 -16.94 -3.38
CA ALA A 131 -10.06 -15.92 -3.99
C ALA A 131 -11.56 -16.24 -3.86
N GLN A 132 -11.93 -17.53 -3.86
CA GLN A 132 -13.33 -17.97 -3.68
C GLN A 132 -13.88 -17.72 -2.27
N LYS A 133 -12.99 -17.51 -1.29
CA LYS A 133 -13.34 -17.16 0.09
C LYS A 133 -13.14 -15.66 0.37
N SER A 134 -12.78 -14.88 -0.65
CA SER A 134 -12.66 -13.44 -0.51
C SER A 134 -14.03 -12.83 -0.26
N GLU A 135 -14.09 -11.93 0.72
CA GLU A 135 -15.26 -11.09 0.98
C GLU A 135 -15.06 -9.67 0.44
N TRP A 136 -13.86 -9.35 -0.06
CA TRP A 136 -13.50 -8.02 -0.55
C TRP A 136 -13.15 -8.02 -2.02
N ASP A 137 -13.56 -6.93 -2.67
CA ASP A 137 -13.23 -6.61 -4.03
C ASP A 137 -12.55 -5.25 -4.08
N PHE A 138 -11.35 -5.20 -4.66
CA PHE A 138 -10.62 -3.96 -4.91
C PHE A 138 -10.62 -3.64 -6.39
N THR A 139 -10.87 -2.37 -6.70
CA THR A 139 -10.70 -1.81 -8.03
C THR A 139 -9.48 -0.91 -8.02
N ILE A 140 -8.55 -1.19 -8.92
CA ILE A 140 -7.39 -0.33 -9.18
C ILE A 140 -7.68 0.46 -10.44
N THR A 141 -7.63 1.78 -10.34
CA THR A 141 -7.76 2.71 -11.47
C THR A 141 -6.43 3.39 -11.76
N GLU A 142 -6.34 4.07 -12.90
CA GLU A 142 -5.18 4.90 -13.22
C GLU A 142 -4.98 6.00 -12.15
N GLY A 143 -3.73 6.22 -11.75
CA GLY A 143 -3.34 7.20 -10.74
C GLY A 143 -3.20 6.64 -9.32
N GLU A 144 -3.48 7.47 -8.32
CA GLU A 144 -3.35 7.11 -6.90
C GLU A 144 -4.58 6.36 -6.39
N ASN A 145 -4.37 5.22 -5.73
CA ASN A 145 -5.45 4.38 -5.20
C ASN A 145 -5.35 4.26 -3.67
N GLN A 146 -6.36 4.78 -2.97
CA GLN A 146 -6.58 4.53 -1.55
C GLN A 146 -7.66 3.45 -1.41
N LEU A 147 -7.23 2.26 -1.01
CA LEU A 147 -8.10 1.09 -0.92
C LEU A 147 -9.03 1.19 0.29
N PRO A 148 -10.26 0.65 0.21
CA PRO A 148 -11.15 0.53 1.35
C PRO A 148 -10.47 -0.23 2.50
N PRO A 149 -10.69 0.17 3.77
CA PRO A 149 -10.14 -0.56 4.90
C PRO A 149 -10.75 -1.96 4.99
N ILE A 150 -9.92 -2.93 5.37
CA ILE A 150 -10.33 -4.29 5.67
C ILE A 150 -10.51 -4.42 7.18
N GLU A 151 -11.68 -4.85 7.63
CA GLU A 151 -11.95 -5.11 9.04
C GLU A 151 -12.49 -6.53 9.19
N ILE A 152 -11.76 -7.37 9.93
CA ILE A 152 -12.17 -8.74 10.24
C ILE A 152 -12.47 -8.81 11.73
N VAL A 153 -13.67 -9.25 12.10
CA VAL A 153 -14.12 -9.28 13.50
C VAL A 153 -14.57 -10.68 13.92
N GLY A 154 -14.29 -11.02 15.18
CA GLY A 154 -14.77 -12.26 15.79
C GLY A 154 -14.10 -13.54 15.29
N VAL A 155 -12.92 -13.45 14.65
CA VAL A 155 -12.20 -14.61 14.15
C VAL A 155 -11.24 -15.19 15.18
N ASN A 156 -11.10 -16.51 15.21
CA ASN A 156 -10.12 -17.17 16.06
C ASN A 156 -8.73 -17.10 15.41
N VAL A 157 -7.83 -16.29 15.98
CA VAL A 157 -6.45 -16.14 15.51
C VAL A 157 -5.56 -17.16 16.20
N GLN A 158 -4.91 -18.02 15.42
CA GLN A 158 -3.94 -18.97 15.95
C GLN A 158 -2.66 -18.22 16.40
N SER A 159 -2.07 -18.69 17.50
CA SER A 159 -0.78 -18.20 17.97
C SER A 159 0.30 -18.50 16.92
N LYS A 160 1.44 -17.80 16.99
CA LYS A 160 2.57 -18.08 16.08
C LYS A 160 3.06 -19.53 16.21
N ASP A 161 2.99 -20.10 17.40
CA ASP A 161 3.44 -21.47 17.69
C ASP A 161 2.42 -22.55 17.26
N ASP A 162 1.13 -22.19 17.22
CA ASP A 162 0.03 -23.12 16.92
C ASP A 162 -0.45 -23.09 15.47
N ALA A 163 0.03 -22.13 14.67
CA ALA A 163 -0.36 -22.01 13.27
C ALA A 163 0.06 -23.27 12.50
N ARG A 164 -0.90 -24.15 12.21
CA ARG A 164 -0.64 -25.46 11.59
C ARG A 164 -0.67 -25.32 10.07
N PRO A 165 0.20 -26.02 9.31
CA PRO A 165 -0.01 -26.17 7.88
C PRO A 165 -1.43 -26.70 7.59
N PRO A 166 -2.10 -26.26 6.51
CA PRO A 166 -3.35 -26.88 6.08
C PRO A 166 -3.13 -28.40 5.99
N GLN A 167 -4.09 -29.18 6.51
CA GLN A 167 -4.02 -30.64 6.45
C GLN A 167 -3.70 -31.08 5.02
N LYS A 168 -2.67 -31.92 4.89
CA LYS A 168 -2.03 -32.36 3.64
C LYS A 168 -3.03 -32.46 2.49
N ALA A 169 -2.72 -31.81 1.36
CA ALA A 169 -3.34 -32.12 0.09
C ALA A 169 -3.31 -33.65 -0.15
N PRO A 170 -4.37 -34.24 -0.74
CA PRO A 170 -4.38 -35.67 -1.04
C PRO A 170 -3.12 -36.04 -1.85
N PRO A 171 -2.56 -37.24 -1.63
CA PRO A 171 -1.39 -37.69 -2.40
C PRO A 171 -1.68 -37.50 -3.89
N GLY A 172 -0.77 -36.82 -4.58
CA GLY A 172 -0.86 -36.63 -6.03
C GLY A 172 -1.00 -37.98 -6.74
N PRO A 173 -1.57 -38.01 -7.96
CA PRO A 173 -1.71 -39.26 -8.70
C PRO A 173 -0.36 -39.96 -8.79
N ALA A 174 -0.34 -41.26 -8.46
CA ALA A 174 0.86 -42.07 -8.52
C ALA A 174 1.40 -42.03 -9.95
N VAL A 175 2.61 -41.47 -10.11
CA VAL A 175 3.33 -41.54 -11.39
C VAL A 175 3.79 -42.99 -11.52
N GLY A 176 3.08 -43.76 -12.35
CA GLY A 176 3.47 -45.12 -12.69
C GLY A 176 4.74 -45.10 -13.54
N ASN A 177 5.69 -45.98 -13.20
CA ASN A 177 6.87 -46.27 -14.01
C ASN A 177 6.49 -47.13 -15.22
#